data_AF-A0A537JEZ4-F1
#
_entry.id   AF-A0A537JEZ4-F1
#
_cell.length_a   1.000
_cell.length_b   1.000
_cell.length_c   1.000
_cell.angle_alpha   90.00
_cell.angle_beta   90.00
_cell.angle_gamma   90.00
#
_symmetry.space_group_name_H-M   'P 1'
#
loop_
_entity.id
_entity.type
_entity.pdbx_description
1 polymer ?
#
loop_
_entity_poly.entity_id
_entity_poly.type
_entity_poly.pdbx_seq_one_letter_code
_entity_poly.pdbx_strand_id
1 'polypeptide(L)'
;MDNRRRNDFNKLSREQKLELARALFQRGSDAYTAAKAAFQKVYPTAPDEMIVPGLSHTYVEGVDAALDFIAGAEMFLRDPDDEWLGFGFTYELLYHAYNWHMFLILLPEGTGDLLKSVDDLKRSVETGVDQKALLKDIEDLRDQLTGHRGLPNL
;
A
#
# COMPACT_ATOMS: atom_id res chain seq x y z
N MET A 1 9.32 -4.20 8.41
CA MET A 1 8.30 -4.38 9.47
C MET A 1 8.82 -5.44 10.43
N ASP A 2 8.99 -5.15 11.73
CA ASP A 2 9.61 -6.06 12.71
C ASP A 2 8.78 -7.36 12.88
N ASN A 3 9.42 -8.53 12.71
CA ASN A 3 8.80 -9.86 12.76
C ASN A 3 8.04 -10.14 14.06
N ARG A 4 8.38 -9.46 15.16
CA ARG A 4 7.65 -9.57 16.43
C ARG A 4 6.20 -9.08 16.35
N ARG A 5 5.93 -7.96 15.66
CA ARG A 5 4.58 -7.38 15.60
C ARG A 5 3.62 -8.20 14.73
N ARG A 6 4.14 -8.82 13.65
CA ARG A 6 3.38 -9.72 12.79
C ARG A 6 2.97 -10.99 13.55
N ASN A 7 3.84 -11.49 14.41
CA ASN A 7 3.55 -12.63 15.29
C ASN A 7 2.45 -12.32 16.32
N ASP A 8 2.30 -11.07 16.77
CA ASP A 8 1.25 -10.71 17.74
C ASP A 8 -0.13 -10.58 17.09
N PHE A 9 -0.22 -10.06 15.87
CA PHE A 9 -1.48 -10.06 15.11
C PHE A 9 -1.98 -11.49 14.81
N ASN A 10 -1.06 -12.41 14.48
CA ASN A 10 -1.41 -13.80 14.20
C ASN A 10 -1.91 -14.57 15.43
N LYS A 11 -1.57 -14.11 16.65
CA LYS A 11 -2.04 -14.71 17.91
C LYS A 11 -3.45 -14.25 18.30
N LEU A 12 -4.01 -13.24 17.65
CA LEU A 12 -5.36 -12.78 17.95
C LEU A 12 -6.38 -13.86 17.59
N SER A 13 -7.32 -14.11 18.50
CA SER A 13 -8.48 -14.97 18.25
C SER A 13 -9.39 -14.35 17.17
N ARG A 14 -10.30 -15.17 16.64
CA ARG A 14 -11.30 -14.68 15.68
C ARG A 14 -12.17 -13.58 16.28
N GLU A 15 -12.59 -13.76 17.52
CA GLU A 15 -13.42 -12.81 18.27
C GLU A 15 -12.67 -11.47 18.45
N GLN A 16 -11.39 -11.53 18.82
CA GLN A 16 -10.56 -10.34 18.94
C GLN A 16 -10.41 -9.61 17.60
N LYS A 17 -10.23 -10.33 16.49
CA LYS A 17 -10.17 -9.72 15.14
C LYS A 17 -11.50 -9.07 14.76
N LEU A 18 -12.63 -9.70 15.08
CA LEU A 18 -13.97 -9.15 14.85
C LEU A 18 -14.24 -7.90 15.71
N GLU A 19 -13.76 -7.89 16.96
CA GLU A 19 -13.86 -6.72 17.84
C GLU A 19 -13.06 -5.55 17.28
N LEU A 20 -11.85 -5.78 16.79
CA LEU A 20 -11.04 -4.76 16.12
C LEU A 20 -11.73 -4.22 14.86
N ALA A 21 -12.32 -5.10 14.04
CA ALA A 21 -13.08 -4.68 12.86
C ALA A 21 -14.28 -3.80 13.26
N ARG A 22 -15.08 -4.22 14.25
CA ARG A 22 -16.20 -3.41 14.77
C ARG A 22 -15.73 -2.05 15.29
N ALA A 23 -14.65 -2.03 16.07
CA ALA A 23 -14.09 -0.81 16.61
C ALA A 23 -13.62 0.15 15.50
N LEU A 24 -13.18 -0.36 14.36
CA LEU A 24 -12.82 0.46 13.20
C LEU A 24 -14.05 1.14 12.59
N PHE A 25 -15.12 0.39 12.32
CA PHE A 25 -16.37 0.95 11.77
C PHE A 25 -17.07 1.93 12.74
N GLN A 26 -17.00 1.67 14.04
CA GLN A 26 -17.63 2.51 15.05
C GLN A 26 -16.97 3.89 15.23
N ARG A 27 -15.76 4.10 14.69
CA ARG A 27 -15.08 5.40 14.77
C ARG A 27 -15.69 6.47 13.85
N GLY A 28 -16.40 6.07 12.80
CA GLY A 28 -17.00 7.02 11.85
C GLY A 28 -16.00 8.07 11.35
N SER A 29 -16.39 9.35 11.42
CA SER A 29 -15.56 10.48 10.97
C SER A 29 -14.22 10.61 11.69
N ASP A 30 -14.09 10.08 12.92
CA ASP A 30 -12.85 10.17 13.70
C ASP A 30 -11.77 9.21 13.16
N ALA A 31 -12.16 8.20 12.37
CA ALA A 31 -11.23 7.26 11.75
C ALA A 31 -10.25 7.98 10.82
N TYR A 32 -10.72 8.96 10.05
CA TYR A 32 -9.87 9.71 9.11
C TYR A 32 -8.76 10.46 9.83
N THR A 33 -9.10 11.26 10.85
CA THR A 33 -8.11 12.07 11.59
C THR A 33 -7.12 11.18 12.35
N ALA A 34 -7.61 10.11 12.98
CA ALA A 34 -6.75 9.15 13.67
C ALA A 34 -5.83 8.40 12.69
N ALA A 35 -6.34 8.02 11.51
CA ALA A 35 -5.55 7.37 10.47
C ALA A 35 -4.48 8.31 9.91
N LYS A 36 -4.83 9.56 9.56
CA LYS A 36 -3.84 10.54 9.07
C LYS A 36 -2.70 10.74 10.07
N ALA A 37 -3.02 10.91 11.36
CA ALA A 37 -2.00 11.04 12.41
C ALA A 37 -1.13 9.77 12.55
N ALA A 38 -1.73 8.58 12.43
CA ALA A 38 -0.99 7.31 12.46
C ALA A 38 -0.06 7.17 11.25
N PHE A 39 -0.52 7.51 10.05
CA PHE A 39 0.28 7.50 8.82
C PHE A 39 1.46 8.46 8.92
N GLN A 40 1.24 9.71 9.31
CA GLN A 40 2.31 10.70 9.49
C GLN A 40 3.34 10.26 10.54
N LYS A 41 2.91 9.52 11.57
CA LYS A 41 3.83 8.97 12.57
C LYS A 41 4.68 7.81 12.03
N VAL A 42 4.11 6.94 11.19
CA VAL A 42 4.79 5.74 10.67
C VAL A 42 5.64 6.06 9.45
N TYR A 43 5.18 6.99 8.61
CA TYR A 43 5.79 7.43 7.36
C TYR A 43 6.05 8.95 7.42
N PRO A 44 6.95 9.41 8.30
CA PRO A 44 7.16 10.85 8.55
C PRO A 44 7.73 11.61 7.34
N THR A 45 8.25 10.89 6.35
CA THR A 45 8.82 11.46 5.13
C THR A 45 7.86 11.43 3.95
N ALA A 46 6.72 10.74 4.06
CA ALA A 46 5.73 10.64 2.99
C ALA A 46 4.99 11.98 2.81
N PRO A 47 4.88 12.48 1.56
CA PRO A 47 4.11 13.69 1.28
C PRO A 47 2.61 13.46 1.49
N ASP A 48 1.85 14.53 1.75
CA ASP A 48 0.41 14.45 1.99
C ASP A 48 -0.33 13.84 0.78
N GLU A 49 0.17 14.07 -0.44
CA GLU A 49 -0.31 13.51 -1.71
C GLU A 49 -0.17 11.97 -1.78
N MET A 50 0.70 11.37 -0.96
CA MET A 50 0.79 9.91 -0.81
C MET A 50 0.01 9.40 0.40
N ILE A 51 0.04 10.14 1.51
CA ILE A 51 -0.67 9.77 2.74
C ILE A 51 -2.19 9.73 2.50
N VAL A 52 -2.73 10.71 1.78
CA VAL A 52 -4.18 10.81 1.52
C VAL A 52 -4.73 9.64 0.70
N PRO A 53 -4.11 9.21 -0.41
CA PRO A 53 -4.51 7.98 -1.07
C PRO A 53 -4.33 6.74 -0.18
N GLY A 54 -3.19 6.63 0.50
CA GLY A 54 -2.90 5.49 1.38
C GLY A 54 -3.96 5.29 2.46
N LEU A 55 -4.39 6.37 3.11
CA LEU A 55 -5.45 6.32 4.12
C LEU A 55 -6.83 6.04 3.49
N SER A 56 -7.15 6.57 2.29
CA SER A 56 -8.43 6.31 1.64
C SER A 56 -8.61 4.81 1.36
N HIS A 57 -7.60 4.19 0.76
CA HIS A 57 -7.65 2.77 0.42
C HIS A 57 -7.50 1.81 1.61
N THR A 58 -7.27 2.30 2.83
CA THR A 58 -7.10 1.45 4.02
C THR A 58 -8.05 1.74 5.17
N TYR A 59 -8.53 2.97 5.32
CA TYR A 59 -9.33 3.43 6.48
C TYR A 59 -10.64 4.13 6.11
N VAL A 60 -10.84 4.49 4.84
CA VAL A 60 -12.10 5.10 4.37
C VAL A 60 -12.81 4.11 3.47
N GLU A 61 -12.46 4.07 2.19
CA GLU A 61 -13.16 3.29 1.17
C GLU A 61 -12.77 1.80 1.21
N GLY A 62 -11.51 1.49 1.54
CA GLY A 62 -11.05 0.09 1.56
C GLY A 62 -11.71 -0.77 2.64
N VAL A 63 -12.10 -0.16 3.76
CA VAL A 63 -12.79 -0.85 4.86
C VAL A 63 -14.23 -1.15 4.47
N ASP A 64 -14.90 -0.19 3.83
CA ASP A 64 -16.26 -0.35 3.31
C ASP A 64 -16.30 -1.39 2.20
N ALA A 65 -15.35 -1.36 1.26
CA ALA A 65 -15.24 -2.38 0.21
C ALA A 65 -15.05 -3.81 0.78
N ALA A 66 -14.29 -3.95 1.87
CA ALA A 66 -14.16 -5.24 2.57
C ALA A 66 -15.45 -5.67 3.27
N LEU A 67 -16.20 -4.73 3.85
CA LEU A 67 -17.49 -5.01 4.47
C LEU A 67 -18.53 -5.44 3.44
N ASP A 68 -18.63 -4.70 2.33
CA ASP A 68 -19.56 -4.98 1.23
C ASP A 68 -19.27 -6.34 0.61
N PHE A 69 -18.00 -6.71 0.44
CA PHE A 69 -17.62 -8.05 -0.02
C PHE A 69 -18.07 -9.15 0.96
N ILE A 70 -17.88 -8.96 2.28
CA ILE A 70 -18.33 -9.92 3.29
C ILE A 70 -19.86 -10.02 3.32
N ALA A 71 -20.56 -8.89 3.22
CA ALA A 71 -22.01 -8.84 3.18
C ALA A 71 -22.55 -9.52 1.91
N GLY A 72 -21.95 -9.26 0.75
CA GLY A 72 -22.26 -9.92 -0.51
C GLY A 72 -22.07 -11.44 -0.43
N ALA A 73 -21.03 -11.91 0.25
CA ALA A 73 -20.82 -13.35 0.47
C ALA A 73 -21.93 -14.00 1.32
N GLU A 74 -22.38 -13.33 2.38
CA GLU A 74 -23.51 -13.81 3.19
C GLU A 74 -24.83 -13.77 2.40
N MET A 75 -25.06 -12.72 1.62
CA MET A 75 -26.26 -12.60 0.78
C MET A 75 -26.30 -13.69 -0.29
N PHE A 76 -25.17 -13.99 -0.93
CA PHE A 76 -25.04 -15.10 -1.88
C PHE A 76 -25.38 -16.46 -1.24
N LEU A 77 -25.04 -16.68 0.04
CA LEU A 77 -25.42 -17.92 0.73
C LEU A 77 -26.93 -18.01 1.02
N ARG A 78 -27.59 -16.87 1.21
CA ARG A 78 -29.04 -16.80 1.48
C ARG A 78 -29.86 -16.90 0.22
N ASP A 79 -29.38 -16.28 -0.85
CA ASP A 79 -30.03 -16.23 -2.15
C ASP A 79 -29.00 -16.36 -3.28
N PRO A 80 -28.71 -17.60 -3.72
CA PRO A 80 -27.64 -17.85 -4.70
C PRO A 80 -28.03 -17.48 -6.14
N ASP A 81 -29.31 -17.19 -6.40
CA ASP A 81 -29.80 -16.86 -7.75
C ASP A 81 -29.59 -15.38 -8.11
N ASP A 82 -29.22 -14.55 -7.13
CA ASP A 82 -28.88 -13.14 -7.29
C ASP A 82 -27.35 -12.94 -7.38
N GLU A 83 -26.92 -11.92 -8.15
CA GLU A 83 -25.50 -11.60 -8.38
C GLU A 83 -24.84 -10.82 -7.21
N TRP A 84 -25.01 -11.30 -5.96
CA TRP A 84 -24.46 -10.64 -4.76
C TRP A 84 -22.94 -10.60 -4.69
N LEU A 85 -22.24 -11.48 -5.43
CA LEU A 85 -20.78 -11.51 -5.58
C LEU A 85 -20.34 -11.07 -6.99
N GLY A 86 -21.09 -10.15 -7.60
CA GLY A 86 -20.78 -9.60 -8.92
C GLY A 86 -19.38 -8.97 -9.00
N PHE A 87 -18.94 -8.73 -10.24
CA PHE A 87 -17.62 -8.18 -10.56
C PHE A 87 -17.31 -6.88 -9.77
N GLY A 88 -18.31 -6.03 -9.51
CA GLY A 88 -18.16 -4.76 -8.80
C GLY A 88 -17.55 -4.90 -7.40
N PHE A 89 -18.18 -5.66 -6.50
CA PHE A 89 -17.70 -5.78 -5.10
C PHE A 89 -16.32 -6.43 -5.00
N THR A 90 -16.07 -7.43 -5.85
CA THR A 90 -14.75 -8.09 -5.89
C THR A 90 -13.68 -7.15 -6.44
N TYR A 91 -14.01 -6.39 -7.50
CA TYR A 91 -13.10 -5.42 -8.08
C TYR A 91 -12.73 -4.31 -7.10
N GLU A 92 -13.70 -3.73 -6.40
CA GLU A 92 -13.46 -2.66 -5.42
C GLU A 92 -12.50 -3.12 -4.32
N LEU A 93 -12.74 -4.30 -3.72
CA LEU A 93 -11.83 -4.86 -2.71
C LEU A 93 -10.41 -5.05 -3.24
N LEU A 94 -10.27 -5.58 -4.46
CA LEU A 94 -8.96 -5.77 -5.09
C LEU A 94 -8.29 -4.43 -5.43
N TYR A 95 -9.05 -3.45 -5.89
CA TYR A 95 -8.57 -2.12 -6.22
C TYR A 95 -7.97 -1.43 -4.99
N HIS A 96 -8.68 -1.43 -3.85
CA HIS A 96 -8.15 -0.84 -2.61
C HIS A 96 -6.93 -1.60 -2.08
N ALA A 97 -6.96 -2.94 -2.09
CA ALA A 97 -5.82 -3.75 -1.64
C ALA A 97 -4.58 -3.54 -2.51
N TYR A 98 -4.74 -3.45 -3.83
CA TYR A 98 -3.67 -3.20 -4.78
C TYR A 98 -3.06 -1.80 -4.57
N ASN A 99 -3.89 -0.75 -4.47
CA ASN A 99 -3.38 0.61 -4.29
C ASN A 99 -2.69 0.80 -2.94
N TRP A 100 -3.15 0.13 -1.88
CA TRP A 100 -2.40 0.06 -0.62
C TRP A 100 -1.02 -0.58 -0.81
N HIS A 101 -0.93 -1.68 -1.56
CA HIS A 101 0.36 -2.31 -1.85
C HIS A 101 1.29 -1.40 -2.65
N MET A 102 0.75 -0.68 -3.64
CA MET A 102 1.50 0.30 -4.42
C MET A 102 2.01 1.45 -3.55
N PHE A 103 1.19 1.96 -2.62
CA PHE A 103 1.64 2.95 -1.64
C PHE A 103 2.88 2.47 -0.88
N LEU A 104 2.86 1.23 -0.37
CA LEU A 104 3.98 0.67 0.38
C LEU A 104 5.27 0.55 -0.45
N ILE A 105 5.16 0.26 -1.74
CA ILE A 105 6.29 0.16 -2.66
C ILE A 105 6.87 1.54 -2.98
N LEU A 106 6.02 2.55 -3.12
CA LEU A 106 6.40 3.89 -3.56
C LEU A 106 6.85 4.81 -2.42
N LEU A 107 6.86 4.32 -1.17
CA LEU A 107 7.28 5.09 0.00
C LEU A 107 8.67 5.72 -0.20
N PRO A 108 8.90 6.95 0.30
CA PRO A 108 10.17 7.65 0.13
C PRO A 108 11.39 6.88 0.64
N GLU A 109 11.20 6.04 1.66
CA GLU A 109 12.26 5.16 2.16
C GLU A 109 12.72 4.12 1.12
N GLY A 110 11.86 3.77 0.15
CA GLY A 110 12.18 2.91 -1.01
C GLY A 110 12.57 3.67 -2.27
N THR A 111 12.18 4.94 -2.41
CA THR A 111 12.54 5.78 -3.57
C THR A 111 13.77 6.66 -3.35
N GLY A 112 14.35 6.70 -2.14
CA GLY A 112 15.54 7.50 -1.84
C GLY A 112 16.75 7.12 -2.70
N ASP A 113 17.04 5.81 -2.82
CA ASP A 113 18.09 5.29 -3.69
C ASP A 113 17.78 5.53 -5.18
N LEU A 114 16.49 5.54 -5.52
CA LEU A 114 16.02 5.82 -6.87
C LEU A 114 16.25 7.30 -7.26
N LEU A 115 15.88 8.22 -6.38
CA LEU A 115 16.10 9.65 -6.54
C LEU A 115 17.59 9.97 -6.60
N LYS A 116 18.39 9.33 -5.74
CA LYS A 116 19.85 9.44 -5.80
C LYS A 116 20.41 8.95 -7.15
N SER A 117 19.94 7.81 -7.64
CA SER A 117 20.35 7.27 -8.94
C SER A 117 19.95 8.20 -10.10
N VAL A 118 18.78 8.83 -10.04
CA VAL A 118 18.35 9.86 -11.00
C VAL A 118 19.23 11.10 -10.94
N ASP A 119 19.63 11.56 -9.74
CA ASP A 119 20.51 12.72 -9.59
C ASP A 119 21.95 12.42 -10.03
N ASP A 120 22.44 11.20 -9.81
CA ASP A 120 23.74 10.73 -10.32
C ASP A 120 23.73 10.64 -11.86
N LEU A 121 22.61 10.23 -12.47
CA LEU A 121 22.41 10.28 -13.93
C LEU A 121 22.43 11.72 -14.47
N LYS A 122 21.72 12.66 -13.83
CA LYS A 122 21.75 14.08 -14.22
C LYS A 122 23.18 14.62 -14.18
N ARG A 123 23.91 14.36 -13.10
CA ARG A 123 25.31 14.79 -12.96
C ARG A 123 26.22 14.18 -14.03
N SER A 124 26.00 12.92 -14.38
CA SER A 124 26.78 12.24 -15.42
C SER A 124 26.57 12.86 -16.80
N VAL A 125 25.34 13.29 -17.11
CA VAL A 125 25.04 14.05 -18.32
C VAL A 125 25.69 15.43 -18.30
N GLU A 126 25.56 16.16 -17.19
CA GLU A 126 26.11 17.52 -17.03
C GLU A 126 27.65 17.56 -17.09
N THR A 127 28.32 16.52 -16.62
CA THR A 127 29.79 16.42 -16.58
C THR A 127 30.38 15.78 -17.84
N GLY A 128 29.55 15.35 -18.80
CA GLY A 128 30.02 14.78 -20.07
C GLY A 128 30.63 13.39 -19.93
N VAL A 129 30.10 12.56 -19.02
CA VAL A 129 30.54 11.17 -18.84
C VAL A 129 30.33 10.35 -20.12
N ASP A 130 31.20 9.36 -20.34
CA ASP A 130 31.13 8.45 -21.48
C ASP A 130 29.73 7.82 -21.64
N GLN A 131 29.26 7.77 -22.89
CA GLN A 131 27.92 7.33 -23.25
C GLN A 131 27.64 5.88 -22.81
N LYS A 132 28.67 5.01 -22.76
CA LYS A 132 28.51 3.63 -22.30
C LYS A 132 28.28 3.54 -20.79
N ALA A 133 28.92 4.39 -20.01
CA ALA A 133 28.71 4.43 -18.57
C ALA A 133 27.30 4.94 -18.24
N LEU A 134 26.85 5.98 -18.94
CA LEU A 134 25.48 6.49 -18.80
C LEU A 134 24.42 5.43 -19.14
N LEU A 135 24.61 4.69 -20.24
CA LEU A 135 23.69 3.61 -20.62
C LEU A 135 23.61 2.51 -19.55
N LYS A 136 24.75 2.16 -18.95
CA LYS A 136 24.81 1.16 -17.88
C LYS A 136 24.05 1.64 -16.63
N ASP A 137 24.20 2.91 -16.25
CA ASP A 137 23.50 3.47 -15.09
C ASP A 137 21.97 3.52 -15.33
N ILE A 138 21.53 3.78 -16.57
CA ILE A 138 20.13 3.70 -16.97
C ILE A 138 19.60 2.26 -16.89
N GLU A 139 20.37 1.27 -17.34
CA GLU A 139 19.99 -0.15 -17.24
C GLU A 139 19.91 -0.61 -15.78
N ASP A 140 20.88 -0.25 -14.95
CA ASP A 140 20.90 -0.56 -13.52
C ASP A 140 19.66 0.07 -12.81
N LEU A 141 19.26 1.29 -13.17
CA LEU A 141 18.03 1.93 -12.66
C LEU A 141 16.76 1.22 -13.13
N ARG A 142 16.69 0.81 -14.41
CA ARG A 142 15.55 0.06 -14.96
C ARG A 142 15.37 -1.28 -14.25
N ASP A 143 16.47 -1.97 -13.95
CA ASP A 143 16.44 -3.27 -13.28
C ASP A 143 15.98 -3.16 -11.81
N GLN A 144 16.34 -2.07 -11.13
CA GLN A 144 15.83 -1.75 -9.79
C GLN A 144 14.32 -1.47 -9.80
N LEU A 145 13.84 -0.71 -10.79
CA LEU A 145 12.41 -0.38 -10.94
C LEU A 145 11.54 -1.58 -11.29
N THR A 146 12.08 -2.52 -12.07
CA THR A 146 11.36 -3.71 -12.53
C THR A 146 11.56 -4.93 -11.62
N GLY A 147 12.26 -4.77 -10.49
CA GLY A 147 12.45 -5.82 -9.49
C GLY A 147 13.39 -6.95 -9.89
N HIS A 148 14.22 -6.78 -10.93
CA HIS A 148 15.18 -7.81 -11.38
C HIS A 148 16.41 -7.93 -10.47
N ARG A 149 16.71 -6.88 -9.69
CA ARG A 149 17.54 -6.98 -8.48
C ARG A 149 16.61 -6.69 -7.31
N GLY A 150 16.43 -7.67 -6.41
CA GLY A 150 15.70 -7.44 -5.18
C GLY A 150 16.25 -6.21 -4.45
N LEU A 151 15.40 -5.54 -3.68
CA LEU A 151 15.80 -4.47 -2.76
C LEU A 151 17.11 -4.86 -2.06
N PRO A 152 18.06 -3.92 -1.86
CA PRO A 152 19.28 -4.20 -1.13
C PRO A 152 18.90 -4.93 0.16
N ASN A 153 19.50 -6.11 0.38
CA ASN A 153 19.25 -6.87 1.61
C ASN A 153 19.58 -5.96 2.80
N LEU A 154 18.55 -5.51 3.51
CA LEU A 154 18.66 -4.84 4.82
C LEU A 154 19.03 -5.86 5.90
#